data_AF-A0A849UAQ5-F1
#
_entry.id   AF-A0A849UAQ5-F1
#
_cell.length_a   1.000
_cell.length_b   1.000
_cell.length_c   1.000
_cell.angle_alpha   90.00
_cell.angle_beta   90.00
_cell.angle_gamma   90.00
#
_symmetry.space_group_name_H-M   'P 1'
#
loop_
_entity.id
_entity.type
_entity.pdbx_description
1 polymer ?
#
loop_
_entity_poly.entity_id
_entity_poly.type
_entity_poly.pdbx_seq_one_letter_code
_entity_poly.pdbx_strand_id
1 'polypeptide(L)'
;MSEAQVINECTAYCLAQRFDINGLSRSLSESSLIRLIKGALLIEDDDSWSVIFGYGAVVHWNVGAEQQAKLHQLLLAQAEHPLEVIEEDHFTFALNCPATRIVEDHIEVESADPILIFSLSQGMAQSIKLASFEANAITTINNTSYIPRSLAENGRIKLSRHNIAKIRGQLFLTKSDIILNYDLLDTPDFFWEYPEYESVYSIIAKYLEIAPRTEVLSKKLETIHELFEMLADEQKHRHSSILEWIIIWLIAIEIGMTLLDKIF
;
A
#
# COMPACT_ATOMS: atom_id res chain seq x y z
N MET A 1 15.47 -23.78 37.40
CA MET A 1 16.51 -23.30 36.46
C MET A 1 15.80 -23.14 35.14
N SER A 2 15.52 -21.90 34.73
CA SER A 2 14.85 -21.62 33.45
C SER A 2 15.77 -22.11 32.35
N GLU A 3 15.33 -23.07 31.53
CA GLU A 3 16.00 -23.32 30.25
C GLU A 3 16.05 -21.99 29.50
N ALA A 4 17.22 -21.64 28.96
CA ALA A 4 17.36 -20.44 28.15
C ALA A 4 16.52 -20.67 26.89
N GLN A 5 15.47 -19.87 26.74
CA GLN A 5 14.56 -20.01 25.61
C GLN A 5 15.32 -19.65 24.33
N VAL A 6 15.23 -20.51 23.32
CA VAL A 6 15.89 -20.28 22.02
C VAL A 6 15.20 -19.09 21.35
N ILE A 7 15.97 -18.04 21.07
CA ILE A 7 15.52 -16.85 20.37
C ILE A 7 15.85 -17.04 18.88
N ASN A 8 14.82 -16.92 18.05
CA ASN A 8 14.89 -17.08 16.60
C ASN A 8 14.55 -15.75 15.90
N GLU A 9 14.86 -15.64 14.61
CA GLU A 9 14.61 -14.44 13.79
C GLU A 9 13.29 -14.55 13.01
N CYS A 10 12.55 -13.45 12.91
CA CYS A 10 11.38 -13.35 12.05
C CYS A 10 11.47 -12.07 11.22
N THR A 11 11.33 -12.17 9.90
CA THR A 11 11.48 -11.03 8.98
C THR A 11 10.31 -10.95 8.02
N ALA A 12 9.81 -9.74 7.79
CA ALA A 12 8.73 -9.47 6.85
C ALA A 12 9.23 -8.57 5.72
N TYR A 13 8.82 -8.86 4.49
CA TYR A 13 9.21 -8.12 3.29
C TYR A 13 8.02 -7.79 2.40
N CYS A 14 8.04 -6.62 1.79
CA CYS A 14 7.20 -6.31 0.62
C CYS A 14 8.09 -6.25 -0.63
N LEU A 15 7.98 -7.26 -1.50
CA LEU A 15 8.87 -7.41 -2.67
C LEU A 15 8.23 -6.93 -3.98
N ALA A 16 6.90 -6.96 -4.06
CA ALA A 16 6.16 -6.67 -5.28
C ALA A 16 4.79 -6.06 -5.00
N GLN A 17 4.12 -5.56 -6.03
CA GLN A 17 2.72 -5.20 -5.91
C GLN A 17 1.85 -6.43 -5.72
N ARG A 18 2.10 -7.50 -6.50
CA ARG A 18 1.38 -8.77 -6.44
C ARG A 18 2.29 -9.94 -6.82
N PHE A 19 1.92 -11.14 -6.37
CA PHE A 19 2.49 -12.39 -6.84
C PHE A 19 1.43 -13.24 -7.57
N ASP A 20 1.83 -13.96 -8.61
CA ASP A 20 1.01 -15.05 -9.15
C ASP A 20 1.13 -16.28 -8.24
N ILE A 21 0.22 -16.36 -7.26
CA ILE A 21 0.16 -17.47 -6.29
C ILE A 21 -0.08 -18.81 -6.97
N ASN A 22 -0.80 -18.86 -8.09
CA ASN A 22 -1.04 -20.11 -8.81
C ASN A 22 0.23 -20.58 -9.54
N GLY A 23 0.94 -19.66 -10.18
CA GLY A 23 2.25 -19.90 -10.78
C GLY A 23 3.27 -20.35 -9.75
N LEU A 24 3.35 -19.65 -8.61
CA LEU A 24 4.22 -20.00 -7.49
C LEU A 24 3.89 -21.36 -6.89
N SER A 25 2.60 -21.66 -6.67
CA SER A 25 2.19 -22.95 -6.15
C SER A 25 2.69 -24.09 -7.04
N ARG A 26 2.57 -23.97 -8.37
CA ARG A 26 3.09 -24.98 -9.31
C ARG A 26 4.61 -25.10 -9.23
N SER A 27 5.32 -23.98 -9.25
CA SER A 27 6.79 -23.97 -9.24
C SER A 27 7.38 -24.49 -7.92
N LEU A 28 6.75 -24.20 -6.79
CA LEU A 28 7.25 -24.58 -5.46
C LEU A 28 6.83 -25.98 -5.05
N SER A 29 5.72 -26.51 -5.59
CA SER A 29 5.28 -27.90 -5.32
C SER A 29 6.30 -28.95 -5.79
N GLU A 30 7.19 -28.59 -6.72
CA GLU A 30 8.24 -29.50 -7.22
C GLU A 30 9.39 -29.67 -6.23
N SER A 31 9.61 -28.69 -5.33
CA SER A 31 10.79 -28.63 -4.46
C SER A 31 10.47 -28.68 -2.96
N SER A 32 9.23 -28.38 -2.54
CA SER A 32 8.90 -28.18 -1.13
C SER A 32 7.45 -28.55 -0.80
N LEU A 33 7.19 -28.91 0.46
CA LEU A 33 5.82 -29.11 0.95
C LEU A 33 5.16 -27.74 1.17
N ILE A 34 4.11 -27.47 0.41
CA ILE A 34 3.38 -26.20 0.48
C ILE A 34 1.93 -26.42 0.90
N ARG A 35 1.40 -25.53 1.73
CA ARG A 35 -0.03 -25.47 2.07
C ARG A 35 -0.61 -24.18 1.51
N LEU A 36 -1.73 -24.29 0.77
CA LEU A 36 -2.46 -23.12 0.29
C LEU A 36 -3.54 -22.77 1.32
N ILE A 37 -3.49 -21.56 1.86
CA ILE A 37 -4.42 -21.06 2.88
C ILE A 37 -4.98 -19.72 2.38
N LYS A 38 -6.25 -19.70 1.95
CA LYS A 38 -6.96 -18.48 1.49
C LYS A 38 -6.17 -17.58 0.52
N GLY A 39 -5.47 -18.19 -0.45
CA GLY A 39 -4.69 -17.43 -1.44
C GLY A 39 -3.30 -17.01 -0.98
N ALA A 40 -2.83 -17.53 0.14
CA ALA A 40 -1.44 -17.45 0.58
C ALA A 40 -0.80 -18.85 0.60
N LEU A 41 0.52 -18.90 0.40
CA LEU A 41 1.31 -20.13 0.44
C LEU A 41 2.09 -20.19 1.74
N LEU A 42 1.97 -21.29 2.45
CA LEU A 42 2.79 -21.61 3.62
C LEU A 42 3.77 -22.70 3.22
N ILE A 43 5.06 -22.40 3.33
CA ILE A 43 6.17 -23.35 3.22
C ILE A 43 6.62 -23.67 4.65
N GLU A 44 6.75 -24.95 4.96
CA GLU A 44 7.11 -25.45 6.29
C GLU A 44 8.29 -26.43 6.14
N ASP A 45 9.35 -26.20 6.94
CA ASP A 45 10.54 -27.03 6.99
C ASP A 45 11.09 -27.04 8.43
N ASP A 46 10.87 -28.15 9.15
CA ASP A 46 11.11 -28.28 10.60
C ASP A 46 10.48 -27.12 11.41
N ASP A 47 11.31 -26.32 12.09
CA ASP A 47 10.91 -25.12 12.86
C ASP A 47 11.13 -23.82 12.06
N SER A 48 10.98 -23.90 10.73
CA SER A 48 11.08 -22.76 9.82
C SER A 48 9.84 -22.63 8.94
N TRP A 49 9.35 -21.40 8.79
CA TRP A 49 8.16 -21.11 8.01
C TRP A 49 8.39 -19.95 7.06
N SER A 50 7.85 -20.04 5.84
CA SER A 50 7.70 -18.89 4.96
C SER A 50 6.26 -18.76 4.53
N VAL A 51 5.65 -17.60 4.79
CA VAL A 51 4.27 -17.31 4.43
C VAL A 51 4.27 -16.26 3.32
N ILE A 52 3.79 -16.64 2.14
CA ILE A 52 3.78 -15.80 0.95
C ILE A 52 2.34 -15.38 0.68
N PHE A 53 2.12 -14.08 0.58
CA PHE A 53 0.80 -13.50 0.35
C PHE A 53 0.68 -12.94 -1.06
N GLY A 54 -0.46 -13.17 -1.73
CA GLY A 54 -0.67 -12.77 -3.12
C GLY A 54 -0.55 -11.27 -3.39
N TYR A 55 -0.66 -10.43 -2.35
CA TYR A 55 -0.45 -8.99 -2.41
C TYR A 55 1.04 -8.58 -2.32
N GLY A 56 1.97 -9.51 -2.59
CA GLY A 56 3.39 -9.20 -2.79
C GLY A 56 4.23 -9.13 -1.51
N ALA A 57 3.67 -9.59 -0.38
CA ALA A 57 4.37 -9.66 0.90
C ALA A 57 4.79 -11.10 1.24
N VAL A 58 5.89 -11.24 1.97
CA VAL A 58 6.37 -12.53 2.49
C VAL A 58 6.88 -12.35 3.92
N VAL A 59 6.59 -13.32 4.78
CA VAL A 59 7.07 -13.38 6.15
C VAL A 59 7.86 -14.66 6.36
N HIS A 60 9.07 -14.56 6.88
CA HIS A 60 9.96 -15.67 7.18
C HIS A 60 10.11 -15.81 8.69
N TRP A 61 9.99 -17.04 9.18
CA TRP A 61 10.22 -17.42 10.56
C TRP A 61 11.38 -18.42 10.57
N ASN A 62 12.48 -18.06 11.22
CA ASN A 62 13.67 -18.88 11.40
C ASN A 62 14.33 -19.37 10.09
N VAL A 63 14.10 -18.67 8.98
CA VAL A 63 14.69 -19.01 7.67
C VAL A 63 16.03 -18.28 7.52
N GLY A 64 17.11 -19.00 7.25
CA GLY A 64 18.43 -18.39 7.05
C GLY A 64 18.50 -17.50 5.80
N ALA A 65 19.34 -16.46 5.83
CA ALA A 65 19.43 -15.45 4.77
C ALA A 65 19.71 -16.00 3.36
N GLU A 66 20.50 -17.07 3.22
CA GLU A 66 20.74 -17.71 1.92
C GLU A 66 19.47 -18.33 1.33
N GLN A 67 18.64 -18.94 2.19
CA GLN A 67 17.38 -19.56 1.79
C GLN A 67 16.32 -18.50 1.50
N GLN A 68 16.28 -17.42 2.27
CA GLN A 68 15.44 -16.25 1.96
C GLN A 68 15.79 -15.68 0.58
N ALA A 69 17.07 -15.44 0.29
CA ALA A 69 17.51 -14.89 -0.99
C ALA A 69 17.15 -15.80 -2.18
N LYS A 70 17.30 -17.13 -2.05
CA LYS A 70 16.88 -18.09 -3.07
C LYS A 70 15.37 -18.05 -3.30
N LEU A 71 14.58 -18.01 -2.22
CA LEU A 71 13.13 -17.92 -2.31
C LEU A 71 12.71 -16.60 -2.95
N HIS A 72 13.30 -15.46 -2.55
CA HIS A 72 13.01 -14.15 -3.15
C HIS A 72 13.25 -14.13 -4.66
N GLN A 73 14.30 -14.77 -5.16
CA GLN A 73 14.52 -14.90 -6.61
C GLN A 73 13.37 -15.64 -7.31
N LEU A 74 12.85 -16.71 -6.71
CA LEU A 74 11.69 -17.45 -7.24
C LEU A 74 10.42 -16.61 -7.18
N LEU A 75 10.20 -15.88 -6.08
CA LEU A 75 9.06 -14.98 -5.91
C LEU A 75 9.06 -13.87 -6.95
N LEU A 76 10.21 -13.23 -7.15
CA LEU A 76 10.37 -12.14 -8.13
C LEU A 76 10.21 -12.61 -9.58
N ALA A 77 10.51 -13.88 -9.88
CA ALA A 77 10.25 -14.46 -11.21
C ALA A 77 8.75 -14.60 -11.53
N GLN A 78 7.89 -14.63 -10.51
CA GLN A 78 6.42 -14.70 -10.62
C GLN A 78 5.73 -13.45 -10.06
N ALA A 79 6.46 -12.32 -9.99
CA ALA A 79 5.95 -11.07 -9.47
C ALA A 79 5.36 -10.18 -10.56
N GLU A 80 4.19 -9.62 -10.29
CA GLU A 80 3.63 -8.51 -11.06
C GLU A 80 4.08 -7.20 -10.42
N HIS A 81 4.77 -6.36 -11.20
CA HIS A 81 5.34 -5.09 -10.75
C HIS A 81 6.20 -5.22 -9.48
N PRO A 82 7.41 -5.81 -9.59
CA PRO A 82 8.41 -5.79 -8.52
C PRO A 82 8.67 -4.37 -8.01
N LEU A 83 8.88 -4.23 -6.70
CA LEU A 83 9.18 -2.94 -6.10
C LEU A 83 10.67 -2.60 -6.26
N GLU A 84 10.96 -1.34 -6.58
CA GLU A 84 12.34 -0.84 -6.65
C GLU A 84 12.95 -0.66 -5.24
N VAL A 85 12.11 -0.26 -4.29
CA VAL A 85 12.45 -0.12 -2.87
C VAL A 85 11.67 -1.19 -2.12
N ILE A 86 12.40 -2.10 -1.47
CA ILE A 86 11.84 -3.15 -0.65
C ILE A 86 11.69 -2.62 0.77
N GLU A 87 10.49 -2.71 1.31
CA GLU A 87 10.24 -2.48 2.73
C GLU A 87 10.52 -3.78 3.48
N GLU A 88 11.24 -3.70 4.59
CA GLU A 88 11.53 -4.82 5.49
C GLU A 88 11.28 -4.46 6.96
N ASP A 89 10.77 -5.42 7.73
CA ASP A 89 10.66 -5.36 9.19
C ASP A 89 11.36 -6.57 9.81
N HIS A 90 12.01 -6.37 10.96
CA HIS A 90 12.77 -7.40 11.69
C HIS A 90 12.22 -7.58 13.10
N PHE A 91 11.95 -8.83 13.45
CA PHE A 91 11.46 -9.26 14.75
C PHE A 91 12.32 -10.42 15.26
N THR A 92 12.19 -10.70 16.55
CA THR A 92 12.65 -11.96 17.13
C THR A 92 11.47 -12.73 17.67
N PHE A 93 11.60 -14.05 17.82
CA PHE A 93 10.54 -14.84 18.40
C PHE A 93 11.06 -16.01 19.22
N ALA A 94 10.19 -16.51 20.10
CA ALA A 94 10.42 -17.71 20.88
C ALA A 94 9.16 -18.56 20.88
N LEU A 95 9.33 -19.88 20.74
CA LEU A 95 8.25 -20.86 20.73
C LEU A 95 8.00 -21.44 22.14
N ASN A 96 6.83 -22.05 22.31
CA ASN A 96 6.40 -22.75 23.52
C ASN A 96 6.32 -21.82 24.75
N CYS A 97 5.93 -20.56 24.53
CA CYS A 97 5.66 -19.60 25.59
C CYS A 97 4.32 -19.88 26.28
N PRO A 98 4.09 -19.40 27.51
CA PRO A 98 2.80 -19.57 28.19
C PRO A 98 1.62 -18.85 27.52
N ALA A 99 1.89 -17.77 26.77
CA ALA A 99 0.89 -16.97 26.10
C ALA A 99 1.50 -16.26 24.88
N THR A 100 0.67 -16.02 23.85
CA THR A 100 1.10 -15.29 22.67
C THR A 100 1.08 -13.79 22.95
N ARG A 101 2.21 -13.11 22.78
CA ARG A 101 2.32 -11.65 22.98
C ARG A 101 3.54 -11.09 22.25
N ILE A 102 3.54 -9.77 22.06
CA ILE A 102 4.66 -9.03 21.48
C ILE A 102 5.09 -7.90 22.42
N VAL A 103 6.39 -7.80 22.66
CA VAL A 103 7.03 -6.76 23.49
C VAL A 103 8.38 -6.43 22.87
N GLU A 104 8.62 -5.14 22.55
CA GLU A 104 9.90 -4.68 21.98
C GLU A 104 10.37 -5.53 20.78
N ASP A 105 9.45 -5.77 19.84
CA ASP A 105 9.67 -6.56 18.62
C ASP A 105 10.10 -8.02 18.87
N HIS A 106 9.95 -8.50 20.10
CA HIS A 106 10.06 -9.90 20.47
C HIS A 106 8.68 -10.54 20.61
N ILE A 107 8.48 -11.65 19.91
CA ILE A 107 7.21 -12.36 19.81
C ILE A 107 7.31 -13.65 20.59
N GLU A 108 6.56 -13.72 21.68
CA GLU A 108 6.32 -14.95 22.40
C GLU A 108 5.17 -15.69 21.74
N VAL A 109 5.37 -16.96 21.39
CA VAL A 109 4.41 -17.78 20.66
C VAL A 109 4.08 -19.04 21.46
N GLU A 110 2.79 -19.32 21.66
CA GLU A 110 2.34 -20.45 22.48
C GLU A 110 2.73 -21.82 21.94
N SER A 111 2.73 -21.97 20.62
CA SER A 111 3.05 -23.25 19.96
C SER A 111 3.55 -23.03 18.53
N ALA A 112 4.19 -24.05 17.98
CA ALA A 112 4.61 -24.10 16.58
C ALA A 112 3.45 -24.44 15.62
N ASP A 113 2.20 -24.16 16.00
CA ASP A 113 1.03 -24.42 15.16
C ASP A 113 1.11 -23.59 13.87
N PRO A 114 1.12 -24.23 12.68
CA PRO A 114 1.16 -23.56 11.39
C PRO A 114 0.10 -22.48 11.20
N ILE A 115 -1.11 -22.66 11.76
CA ILE A 115 -2.19 -21.68 11.64
C ILE A 115 -1.97 -20.47 12.55
N LEU A 116 -1.35 -20.68 13.72
CA LEU A 116 -0.95 -19.59 14.60
C LEU A 116 0.14 -18.74 13.94
N ILE A 117 1.18 -19.39 13.40
CA ILE A 117 2.25 -18.73 12.64
C ILE A 117 1.69 -17.96 11.43
N PHE A 118 0.76 -18.56 10.70
CA PHE A 118 0.04 -17.90 9.61
C PHE A 118 -0.70 -16.64 10.09
N SER A 119 -1.40 -16.72 11.22
CA SER A 119 -2.20 -15.62 11.77
C SER A 119 -1.36 -14.43 12.23
N LEU A 120 -0.20 -14.70 12.84
CA LEU A 120 0.80 -13.66 13.14
C LEU A 120 1.37 -13.05 11.85
N SER A 121 1.68 -13.90 10.87
CA SER A 121 2.23 -13.48 9.58
C SER A 121 1.26 -12.59 8.79
N GLN A 122 -0.05 -12.79 8.90
CA GLN A 122 -1.05 -11.93 8.26
C GLN A 122 -0.92 -10.47 8.69
N GLY A 123 -0.85 -10.20 10.00
CA GLY A 123 -0.71 -8.83 10.50
C GLY A 123 0.63 -8.19 10.11
N MET A 124 1.72 -8.97 10.14
CA MET A 124 3.03 -8.48 9.68
C MET A 124 3.03 -8.15 8.19
N ALA A 125 2.46 -9.03 7.37
CA ALA A 125 2.38 -8.86 5.93
C ALA A 125 1.50 -7.64 5.54
N GLN A 126 0.38 -7.42 6.24
CA GLN A 126 -0.42 -6.22 6.09
C GLN A 126 0.37 -4.96 6.51
N SER A 127 1.09 -4.99 7.63
CA SER A 127 1.91 -3.86 8.08
C SER A 127 2.99 -3.48 7.08
N ILE A 128 3.74 -4.46 6.56
CA ILE A 128 4.83 -4.19 5.61
C ILE A 128 4.28 -3.76 4.24
N LYS A 129 3.11 -4.27 3.84
CA LYS A 129 2.42 -3.79 2.65
C LYS A 129 1.95 -2.34 2.81
N LEU A 130 1.44 -1.99 3.99
CA LEU A 130 1.04 -0.63 4.33
C LEU A 130 2.24 0.31 4.28
N ALA A 131 3.41 -0.08 4.82
CA ALA A 131 4.65 0.68 4.71
C ALA A 131 5.01 1.02 3.25
N SER A 132 4.87 0.04 2.34
CA SER A 132 5.09 0.28 0.90
C SER A 132 4.13 1.31 0.31
N PHE A 133 2.85 1.29 0.71
CA PHE A 133 1.88 2.31 0.31
C PHE A 133 2.19 3.69 0.91
N GLU A 134 2.62 3.74 2.17
CA GLU A 134 3.04 4.97 2.83
C GLU A 134 4.24 5.60 2.12
N ALA A 135 5.26 4.81 1.75
CA ALA A 135 6.43 5.28 1.01
C ALA A 135 6.06 5.85 -0.37
N ASN A 136 5.19 5.16 -1.11
CA ASN A 136 4.67 5.62 -2.40
C ASN A 136 3.86 6.92 -2.28
N ALA A 137 3.00 7.00 -1.26
CA ALA A 137 2.23 8.20 -0.98
C ALA A 137 3.16 9.37 -0.65
N ILE A 138 4.08 9.21 0.32
CA ILE A 138 5.06 10.23 0.74
C ILE A 138 5.85 10.77 -0.44
N THR A 139 6.30 9.90 -1.34
CA THR A 139 7.00 10.31 -2.56
C THR A 139 6.13 11.24 -3.42
N THR A 140 4.85 10.90 -3.59
CA THR A 140 3.88 11.73 -4.32
C THR A 140 3.60 13.06 -3.61
N ILE A 141 3.46 13.06 -2.28
CA ILE A 141 3.29 14.28 -1.47
C ILE A 141 4.49 15.21 -1.66
N ASN A 142 5.70 14.68 -1.50
CA ASN A 142 6.93 15.46 -1.58
C ASN A 142 7.10 16.08 -2.97
N ASN A 143 6.85 15.30 -4.03
CA ASN A 143 6.93 15.76 -5.41
C ASN A 143 5.91 16.85 -5.76
N THR A 144 4.86 17.04 -4.96
CA THR A 144 3.77 18.01 -5.21
C THR A 144 3.67 19.12 -4.17
N SER A 145 4.43 19.04 -3.08
CA SER A 145 4.43 19.98 -1.94
C SER A 145 4.72 21.46 -2.30
N TYR A 146 5.41 21.71 -3.42
CA TYR A 146 5.71 23.06 -3.90
C TYR A 146 4.49 23.80 -4.47
N ILE A 147 3.47 23.05 -4.91
CA ILE A 147 2.28 23.58 -5.59
C ILE A 147 1.45 24.49 -4.66
N PRO A 148 1.01 24.03 -3.47
CA PRO A 148 0.22 24.88 -2.57
C PRO A 148 1.03 26.10 -2.10
N ARG A 149 2.34 25.95 -1.90
CA ARG A 149 3.24 27.07 -1.55
C ARG A 149 3.30 28.11 -2.67
N SER A 150 3.52 27.68 -3.91
CA SER A 150 3.54 28.58 -5.07
C SER A 150 2.21 29.31 -5.26
N LEU A 151 1.09 28.64 -5.00
CA LEU A 151 -0.24 29.24 -5.08
C LEU A 151 -0.43 30.32 -4.01
N ALA A 152 -0.06 30.04 -2.76
CA ALA A 152 -0.16 30.99 -1.65
C ALA A 152 0.73 32.23 -1.85
N GLU A 153 1.95 32.05 -2.35
CA GLU A 153 2.91 33.15 -2.55
C GLU A 153 2.62 33.99 -3.81
N ASN A 154 2.26 33.35 -4.91
CA ASN A 154 2.19 34.00 -6.23
C ASN A 154 0.77 34.18 -6.76
N GLY A 155 -0.25 33.61 -6.10
CA GLY A 155 -1.64 33.58 -6.59
C GLY A 155 -1.84 32.75 -7.86
N ARG A 156 -0.81 32.03 -8.32
CA ARG A 156 -0.84 31.24 -9.55
C ARG A 156 0.10 30.04 -9.47
N ILE A 157 -0.28 28.96 -10.15
CA ILE A 157 0.54 27.76 -10.34
C ILE A 157 1.11 27.72 -11.76
N LYS A 158 2.39 27.33 -11.89
CA LYS A 158 3.06 27.14 -13.19
C LYS A 158 2.88 25.70 -13.71
N LEU A 159 1.66 25.18 -13.67
CA LEU A 159 1.34 23.85 -14.19
C LEU A 159 0.32 23.92 -15.32
N SER A 160 0.60 23.19 -16.40
CA SER A 160 -0.34 23.03 -17.51
C SER A 160 -1.54 22.19 -17.07
N ARG A 161 -2.68 22.35 -17.74
CA ARG A 161 -3.88 21.51 -17.54
C ARG A 161 -3.56 20.02 -17.65
N HIS A 162 -2.74 19.69 -18.64
CA HIS A 162 -2.28 18.33 -18.89
C HIS A 162 -1.52 17.74 -17.70
N ASN A 163 -0.62 18.51 -17.09
CA ASN A 163 0.15 18.05 -15.95
C ASN A 163 -0.72 17.89 -14.69
N ILE A 164 -1.67 18.80 -14.45
CA ILE A 164 -2.64 18.68 -13.35
C ILE A 164 -3.49 17.41 -13.53
N ALA A 165 -3.98 17.14 -14.74
CA ALA A 165 -4.74 15.93 -15.04
C ALA A 165 -3.92 14.65 -14.82
N LYS A 166 -2.64 14.63 -15.21
CA LYS A 166 -1.74 13.50 -14.94
C LYS A 166 -1.55 13.24 -13.44
N ILE A 167 -1.30 14.29 -12.66
CA ILE A 167 -1.10 14.15 -11.21
C ILE A 167 -2.40 13.67 -10.53
N ARG A 168 -3.56 14.19 -10.94
CA ARG A 168 -4.87 13.70 -10.48
C ARG A 168 -5.06 12.21 -10.79
N GLY A 169 -4.72 11.79 -12.01
CA GLY A 169 -4.77 10.37 -12.40
C GLY A 169 -3.87 9.51 -11.53
N GLN A 170 -2.64 9.96 -11.25
CA GLN A 170 -1.70 9.23 -10.39
C GLN A 170 -2.23 9.11 -8.95
N LEU A 171 -2.75 10.21 -8.37
CA LEU A 171 -3.36 10.20 -7.05
C LEU A 171 -4.59 9.30 -6.98
N PHE A 172 -5.39 9.30 -8.04
CA PHE A 172 -6.53 8.39 -8.15
C PHE A 172 -6.07 6.94 -8.20
N LEU A 173 -5.04 6.59 -8.98
CA LEU A 173 -4.47 5.24 -8.99
C LEU A 173 -3.95 4.86 -7.60
N THR A 174 -3.14 5.70 -6.95
CA THR A 174 -2.65 5.42 -5.59
C THR A 174 -3.78 5.27 -4.58
N LYS A 175 -4.81 6.13 -4.64
CA LYS A 175 -5.99 6.02 -3.79
C LYS A 175 -6.79 4.76 -4.10
N SER A 176 -6.98 4.41 -5.37
CA SER A 176 -7.65 3.18 -5.79
C SER A 176 -6.88 1.94 -5.36
N ASP A 177 -5.56 1.92 -5.49
CA ASP A 177 -4.73 0.81 -5.03
C ASP A 177 -4.86 0.65 -3.50
N ILE A 178 -4.82 1.73 -2.74
CA ILE A 178 -5.01 1.67 -1.28
C ILE A 178 -6.44 1.25 -0.92
N ILE A 179 -7.47 1.77 -1.60
CA ILE A 179 -8.88 1.41 -1.34
C ILE A 179 -9.18 -0.04 -1.73
N LEU A 180 -8.68 -0.51 -2.86
CA LEU A 180 -8.86 -1.90 -3.32
C LEU A 180 -8.09 -2.88 -2.43
N ASN A 181 -7.01 -2.43 -1.80
CA ASN A 181 -6.30 -3.18 -0.75
C ASN A 181 -6.75 -2.77 0.67
N TYR A 182 -7.81 -1.97 0.82
CA TYR A 182 -8.32 -1.59 2.13
C TYR A 182 -9.12 -2.73 2.74
N ASP A 183 -9.88 -3.47 1.92
CA ASP A 183 -10.48 -4.76 2.29
C ASP A 183 -9.40 -5.76 2.76
N LEU A 184 -8.16 -5.61 2.28
CA LEU A 184 -7.03 -6.42 2.75
C LEU A 184 -6.51 -5.97 4.13
N LEU A 185 -6.73 -4.72 4.55
CA LEU A 185 -6.26 -4.16 5.82
C LEU A 185 -7.31 -4.24 6.95
N ASP A 186 -8.53 -4.67 6.63
CA ASP A 186 -9.53 -5.10 7.60
C ASP A 186 -9.20 -6.51 8.14
N THR A 187 -9.95 -6.99 9.13
CA THR A 187 -9.80 -8.36 9.65
C THR A 187 -10.01 -9.37 8.52
N PRO A 188 -9.01 -10.21 8.18
CA PRO A 188 -9.14 -11.17 7.08
C PRO A 188 -10.31 -12.15 7.23
N ASP A 189 -11.01 -12.42 6.12
CA ASP A 189 -12.09 -13.41 6.05
C ASP A 189 -11.71 -14.81 6.55
N PHE A 190 -10.40 -15.12 6.53
CA PHE A 190 -9.84 -16.32 7.13
C PHE A 190 -10.32 -16.56 8.57
N PHE A 191 -10.44 -15.51 9.38
CA PHE A 191 -10.84 -15.62 10.78
C PHE A 191 -12.33 -15.90 10.99
N TRP A 192 -13.16 -15.84 9.94
CA TRP A 192 -14.54 -16.29 10.03
C TRP A 192 -14.64 -17.82 10.08
N GLU A 193 -13.66 -18.52 9.49
CA GLU A 193 -13.51 -19.98 9.55
C GLU A 193 -12.67 -20.43 10.77
N TYR A 194 -11.76 -19.56 11.22
CA TYR A 194 -10.80 -19.83 12.29
C TYR A 194 -10.83 -18.74 13.40
N PRO A 195 -11.99 -18.51 14.03
CA PRO A 195 -12.18 -17.39 14.98
C PRO A 195 -11.28 -17.48 16.21
N GLU A 196 -10.85 -18.68 16.60
CA GLU A 196 -9.92 -18.90 17.72
C GLU A 196 -8.55 -18.22 17.51
N TYR A 197 -8.13 -18.01 16.26
CA TYR A 197 -6.86 -17.36 15.93
C TYR A 197 -6.97 -15.84 15.69
N GLU A 198 -8.19 -15.28 15.67
CA GLU A 198 -8.40 -13.83 15.47
C GLU A 198 -7.75 -13.01 16.59
N SER A 199 -7.74 -13.54 17.82
CA SER A 199 -7.12 -12.90 18.97
C SER A 199 -5.60 -12.73 18.79
N VAL A 200 -4.94 -13.73 18.20
CA VAL A 200 -3.50 -13.73 17.90
C VAL A 200 -3.17 -12.70 16.82
N TYR A 201 -3.96 -12.67 15.74
CA TYR A 201 -3.86 -11.64 14.71
C TYR A 201 -4.06 -10.23 15.28
N SER A 202 -5.06 -10.06 16.15
CA SER A 202 -5.39 -8.76 16.74
C SER A 202 -4.26 -8.20 17.60
N ILE A 203 -3.48 -9.05 18.28
CA ILE A 203 -2.30 -8.64 19.05
C ILE A 203 -1.27 -7.97 18.15
N ILE A 204 -0.89 -8.64 17.05
CA ILE A 204 0.14 -8.12 16.15
C ILE A 204 -0.36 -6.91 15.35
N ALA A 205 -1.61 -6.94 14.87
CA ALA A 205 -2.21 -5.84 14.12
C ALA A 205 -2.33 -4.55 14.95
N LYS A 206 -2.65 -4.70 16.24
CA LYS A 206 -2.68 -3.58 17.17
C LYS A 206 -1.29 -3.05 17.50
N TYR A 207 -0.33 -3.93 17.73
CA TYR A 207 1.06 -3.55 18.01
C TYR A 207 1.68 -2.78 16.84
N LEU A 208 1.44 -3.23 15.61
CA LEU A 208 1.94 -2.60 14.38
C LEU A 208 1.10 -1.41 13.91
N GLU A 209 0.08 -1.02 14.69
CA GLU A 209 -0.75 0.15 14.46
C GLU A 209 -1.41 0.19 13.06
N ILE A 210 -1.81 -0.97 12.53
CA ILE A 210 -2.30 -1.08 11.14
C ILE A 210 -3.49 -0.15 10.88
N ALA A 211 -4.52 -0.21 11.73
CA ALA A 211 -5.71 0.63 11.60
C ALA A 211 -5.42 2.15 11.68
N PRO A 212 -4.78 2.69 12.74
CA PRO A 212 -4.50 4.13 12.81
C PRO A 212 -3.54 4.61 11.72
N ARG A 213 -2.54 3.81 11.32
CA ARG A 213 -1.65 4.15 10.20
C ARG A 213 -2.41 4.25 8.88
N THR A 214 -3.33 3.32 8.64
CA THR A 214 -4.21 3.33 7.46
C THR A 214 -5.10 4.57 7.42
N GLU A 215 -5.70 4.96 8.56
CA GLU A 215 -6.52 6.17 8.67
C GLU A 215 -5.70 7.44 8.36
N VAL A 216 -4.49 7.55 8.92
CA VAL A 216 -3.59 8.68 8.68
C VAL A 216 -3.19 8.76 7.20
N LEU A 217 -2.85 7.63 6.57
CA LEU A 217 -2.51 7.56 5.16
C LEU A 217 -3.68 8.00 4.27
N SER A 218 -4.88 7.49 4.55
CA SER A 218 -6.11 7.86 3.83
C SER A 218 -6.36 9.37 3.89
N LYS A 219 -6.26 9.98 5.08
CA LYS A 219 -6.45 11.42 5.27
C LYS A 219 -5.41 12.27 4.54
N LYS A 220 -4.15 11.82 4.51
CA LYS A 220 -3.08 12.50 3.74
C LYS A 220 -3.40 12.51 2.24
N LEU A 221 -3.87 11.40 1.70
CA LEU A 221 -4.23 11.29 0.28
C LEU A 221 -5.47 12.11 -0.07
N GLU A 222 -6.48 12.11 0.80
CA GLU A 222 -7.68 12.95 0.66
C GLU A 222 -7.32 14.44 0.58
N THR A 223 -6.48 14.92 1.51
CA THR A 223 -6.03 16.32 1.53
C THR A 223 -5.36 16.73 0.21
N ILE A 224 -4.54 15.85 -0.37
CA ILE A 224 -3.86 16.13 -1.63
C ILE A 224 -4.85 16.08 -2.79
N HIS A 225 -5.75 15.11 -2.79
CA HIS A 225 -6.79 15.01 -3.80
C HIS A 225 -7.65 16.28 -3.85
N GLU A 226 -8.09 16.79 -2.70
CA GLU A 226 -8.85 18.05 -2.57
C GLU A 226 -8.09 19.25 -3.16
N LEU A 227 -6.79 19.36 -2.87
CA LEU A 227 -5.94 20.40 -3.45
C LEU A 227 -5.95 20.33 -4.99
N PHE A 228 -5.81 19.14 -5.56
CA PHE A 228 -5.76 18.98 -7.01
C PHE A 228 -7.14 19.14 -7.68
N GLU A 229 -8.24 18.80 -7.02
CA GLU A 229 -9.59 19.13 -7.49
C GLU A 229 -9.79 20.65 -7.55
N MET A 230 -9.45 21.37 -6.48
CA MET A 230 -9.51 22.84 -6.43
C MET A 230 -8.74 23.48 -7.60
N LEU A 231 -7.52 23.00 -7.86
CA LEU A 231 -6.70 23.51 -8.97
C LEU A 231 -7.29 23.21 -10.34
N ALA A 232 -8.00 22.08 -10.50
CA ALA A 232 -8.66 21.74 -11.74
C ALA A 232 -9.90 22.61 -11.99
N ASP A 233 -10.68 22.90 -10.94
CA ASP A 233 -11.86 23.76 -11.02
C ASP A 233 -11.49 25.21 -11.36
N GLU A 234 -10.42 25.75 -10.77
CA GLU A 234 -9.88 27.08 -11.10
C GLU A 234 -9.55 27.21 -12.61
N GLN A 235 -9.01 26.15 -13.22
CA GLN A 235 -8.74 26.17 -14.66
C GLN A 235 -10.00 26.12 -15.53
N LYS A 236 -11.09 25.54 -15.03
CA LYS A 236 -12.37 25.48 -15.75
C LYS A 236 -13.02 26.87 -15.84
N HIS A 237 -12.93 27.67 -14.78
CA HIS A 237 -13.44 29.06 -14.76
C HIS A 237 -12.76 29.93 -15.82
N ARG A 238 -11.45 29.77 -16.06
CA ARG A 238 -10.73 30.53 -17.10
C ARG A 238 -11.28 30.28 -18.51
N HIS A 239 -11.78 29.09 -18.81
CA HIS A 239 -12.36 28.79 -20.12
C HIS A 239 -13.76 29.40 -20.30
N SER A 240 -14.56 29.48 -19.23
CA SER A 240 -15.84 30.22 -19.25
C SER A 240 -15.59 31.67 -19.64
N SER A 241 -14.58 32.30 -19.04
CA SER A 241 -14.23 33.69 -19.34
C SER A 241 -13.78 33.91 -20.78
N ILE A 242 -13.07 32.97 -21.41
CA ILE A 242 -12.68 33.09 -22.83
C ILE A 242 -13.91 33.04 -23.74
N LEU A 243 -14.85 32.12 -23.48
CA LEU A 243 -16.08 32.03 -24.26
C LEU A 243 -16.94 33.29 -24.08
N GLU A 244 -17.03 33.80 -22.86
CA GLU A 244 -17.69 35.07 -22.55
C GLU A 244 -17.04 36.24 -23.32
N TRP A 245 -15.72 36.32 -23.34
CA TRP A 245 -15.00 37.34 -24.10
C TRP A 245 -15.23 37.25 -25.62
N ILE A 246 -15.31 36.03 -26.18
CA ILE A 246 -15.65 35.82 -27.59
C ILE A 246 -17.06 36.36 -27.88
N ILE A 247 -18.04 36.06 -27.03
CA ILE A 247 -19.43 36.54 -27.20
C ILE A 247 -19.49 38.07 -27.13
N ILE A 248 -18.81 38.69 -26.16
CA ILE A 248 -18.74 40.15 -26.04
C ILE A 248 -18.14 40.78 -27.30
N TRP A 249 -17.07 40.20 -27.84
CA TRP A 249 -16.43 40.68 -29.06
C TRP A 249 -17.35 40.58 -30.29
N LEU A 250 -18.07 39.46 -30.43
CA LEU A 250 -19.03 39.26 -31.52
C LEU A 250 -20.16 40.31 -31.48
N ILE A 251 -20.72 40.57 -30.30
CA ILE A 251 -21.75 41.60 -30.10
C ILE A 251 -21.19 43.00 -30.41
N ALA A 252 -19.97 43.30 -29.97
CA ALA A 252 -19.34 44.59 -30.23
C ALA A 252 -19.11 44.86 -31.73
N ILE A 253 -18.67 43.85 -32.49
CA ILE A 253 -18.53 43.94 -33.96
C ILE A 253 -19.90 44.19 -34.61
N GLU A 254 -20.93 43.44 -34.23
CA GLU A 254 -22.29 43.59 -34.75
C GLU A 254 -22.80 45.03 -34.58
N ILE A 255 -22.68 45.57 -33.37
CA ILE A 255 -23.10 46.95 -33.06
C ILE A 255 -22.28 47.95 -33.88
N GLY A 256 -20.97 47.74 -34.00
CA GLY A 256 -20.08 48.59 -34.78
C GLY A 256 -20.46 48.64 -36.27
N MET A 257 -20.74 47.48 -36.89
CA MET A 257 -21.19 47.41 -38.28
C MET A 257 -22.54 48.11 -38.46
N THR A 258 -23.51 47.85 -37.58
CA THR A 258 -24.84 48.48 -37.63
C THR A 258 -24.77 50.01 -37.49
N LEU A 259 -23.82 50.54 -36.71
CA LEU A 259 -23.61 51.97 -36.57
C LEU A 259 -22.94 52.59 -37.81
N LEU A 260 -21.97 51.90 -38.41
CA LEU A 260 -21.34 52.34 -39.66
C LEU A 260 -22.36 52.41 -40.81
N ASP A 261 -23.20 51.38 -40.95
CA ASP A 261 -24.29 51.33 -41.94
C ASP A 261 -25.36 52.42 -41.73
N LYS A 262 -25.47 52.98 -40.53
CA LYS A 262 -26.39 54.09 -40.23
C LYS A 262 -25.78 55.47 -40.41
N ILE A 263 -24.46 55.58 -40.36
CA ILE A 263 -23.73 56.86 -40.41
C ILE A 263 -23.25 57.19 -41.82
N PHE A 264 -22.88 56.17 -42.61
CA PHE A 264 -22.48 56.29 -44.02
C PHE A 264 -23.63 55.90 -44.95
#